data_AF-A0A2T2YID1-F1
#
_entry.id   AF-A0A2T2YID1-F1
#
_cell.length_a   1.000
_cell.length_b   1.000
_cell.length_c   1.000
_cell.angle_alpha   90.00
_cell.angle_beta   90.00
_cell.angle_gamma   90.00
#
_symmetry.space_group_name_H-M   'P 1'
#
loop_
_entity.id
_entity.type
_entity.pdbx_description
1 polymer ?
#
loop_
_entity_poly.entity_id
_entity_poly.type
_entity_poly.pdbx_seq_one_letter_code
_entity_poly.pdbx_strand_id
1 'polypeptide(L)'
;MITSEFQNYLLANLQKLPRDRVIDFAKNICERLLPYYKNFNDKYGWGDFELLKEVISTVQNRILKPTQIKELIHKVDAVTPDTEDFGDYDGSYALNASVAVLELLEYLTDYKLEHILNISTCITDTIDFELTEQDLTLTNEELINHPVLINELTRQLEVTKR
;
A
#
# COMPACT_ATOMS: atom_id res chain seq x y z
N MET A 1 -12.15 11.00 12.75
CA MET A 1 -11.02 11.75 12.19
C MET A 1 -11.34 11.91 10.71
N ILE A 2 -11.42 13.14 10.20
CA ILE A 2 -11.72 13.32 8.76
C ILE A 2 -10.47 12.85 7.98
N THR A 3 -10.64 12.16 6.85
CA THR A 3 -9.53 11.61 6.04
C THR A 3 -8.45 12.66 5.73
N SER A 4 -8.85 13.92 5.51
CA SER A 4 -7.93 15.04 5.31
C SER A 4 -7.13 15.43 6.57
N GLU A 5 -7.73 15.38 7.75
CA GLU A 5 -7.03 15.61 9.03
C GLU A 5 -6.01 14.50 9.29
N PHE A 6 -6.40 13.25 9.06
CA PHE A 6 -5.50 12.10 9.18
C PHE A 6 -4.25 12.26 8.31
N GLN A 7 -4.44 12.53 7.02
CA GLN A 7 -3.35 12.72 6.06
C GLN A 7 -2.41 13.86 6.49
N ASN A 8 -2.95 14.97 7.00
CA ASN A 8 -2.15 16.07 7.52
C ASN A 8 -1.31 15.67 8.74
N TYR A 9 -1.88 14.93 9.70
CA TYR A 9 -1.14 14.44 10.86
C TYR A 9 -0.06 13.43 10.48
N LEU A 10 -0.38 12.50 9.59
CA LEU A 10 0.56 11.50 9.10
C LEU A 10 1.73 12.19 8.37
N LEU A 11 1.44 13.12 7.46
CA LEU A 11 2.47 13.89 6.75
C LEU A 11 3.39 14.65 7.73
N ALA A 12 2.81 15.30 8.73
CA ALA A 12 3.57 16.03 9.75
C ALA A 12 4.47 15.12 10.60
N ASN A 13 4.08 13.86 10.81
CA ASN A 13 4.91 12.85 11.46
C ASN A 13 6.02 12.36 10.52
N LEU A 14 5.69 12.00 9.28
CA LEU A 14 6.64 11.49 8.27
C LEU A 14 7.76 12.48 7.97
N GLN A 15 7.46 13.78 7.87
CA GLN A 15 8.45 14.86 7.67
C GLN A 15 9.53 14.92 8.76
N LYS A 16 9.24 14.36 9.94
CA LYS A 16 10.11 14.38 11.12
C LYS A 16 10.95 13.12 11.27
N LEU A 17 10.68 12.08 10.48
CA LEU A 17 11.38 10.80 10.56
C LEU A 17 12.63 10.79 9.69
N PRO A 18 13.68 10.06 10.10
CA PRO A 18 14.78 9.75 9.19
C PRO A 18 14.27 8.87 8.04
N ARG A 19 14.91 8.97 6.88
CA ARG A 19 14.51 8.27 5.65
C ARG A 19 14.30 6.77 5.86
N ASP A 20 15.21 6.10 6.56
CA ASP A 20 15.12 4.66 6.78
C ASP A 20 13.84 4.28 7.55
N ARG A 21 13.37 5.13 8.47
CA ARG A 21 12.12 4.93 9.20
C ARG A 21 10.88 5.19 8.35
N VAL A 22 10.97 6.08 7.35
CA VAL A 22 9.91 6.26 6.34
C VAL A 22 9.82 5.03 5.44
N ILE A 23 10.97 4.48 5.04
CA ILE A 23 11.05 3.24 4.27
C ILE A 23 10.49 2.06 5.08
N ASP A 24 10.85 1.93 6.36
CA ASP A 24 10.32 0.88 7.24
C ASP A 24 8.80 0.95 7.38
N PHE A 25 8.24 2.17 7.49
CA PHE A 25 6.80 2.39 7.52
C PHE A 25 6.12 1.91 6.22
N ALA A 26 6.62 2.34 5.07
CA ALA A 26 6.07 1.96 3.78
C ALA A 26 6.19 0.46 3.51
N LYS A 27 7.35 -0.12 3.82
CA LYS A 27 7.61 -1.56 3.70
C LYS A 27 6.67 -2.38 4.57
N ASN A 28 6.42 -1.96 5.81
CA ASN A 28 5.46 -2.64 6.68
C ASN A 28 4.06 -2.71 6.07
N ILE A 29 3.61 -1.65 5.40
CA ILE A 29 2.32 -1.65 4.71
C ILE A 29 2.36 -2.58 3.49
N CYS A 30 3.40 -2.50 2.65
CA CYS A 30 3.57 -3.39 1.50
C CYS A 30 3.55 -4.88 1.91
N GLU A 31 4.24 -5.23 2.99
CA GLU A 31 4.26 -6.60 3.56
C GLU A 31 2.88 -7.06 4.02
N ARG A 32 2.05 -6.16 4.55
CA ARG A 32 0.68 -6.47 4.99
C ARG A 32 -0.30 -6.59 3.83
N LEU A 33 -0.04 -5.90 2.72
CA LEU A 33 -0.81 -6.00 1.48
C LEU A 33 -0.43 -7.22 0.63
N LEU A 34 0.80 -7.70 0.76
CA LEU A 34 1.33 -8.81 -0.03
C LEU A 34 0.48 -10.10 -0.01
N PRO A 35 -0.15 -10.53 1.11
CA PRO A 35 -1.05 -11.69 1.12
C PRO A 35 -2.25 -11.55 0.17
N TYR A 36 -2.77 -10.35 -0.04
CA TYR A 36 -3.89 -10.13 -0.96
C TYR A 36 -3.51 -10.40 -2.40
N TYR A 37 -2.35 -9.87 -2.83
CA TYR A 37 -1.81 -10.17 -4.15
C TYR A 37 -1.52 -11.67 -4.30
N LYS A 38 -1.04 -12.33 -3.23
CA LYS A 38 -0.83 -13.79 -3.26
C LYS A 38 -2.13 -14.55 -3.52
N ASN A 39 -3.20 -14.22 -2.79
CA ASN A 39 -4.49 -14.89 -2.96
C ASN A 39 -5.03 -14.72 -4.38
N PHE A 40 -4.94 -13.50 -4.91
CA PHE A 40 -5.27 -13.20 -6.29
C PHE A 40 -4.41 -13.99 -7.29
N ASN A 41 -3.08 -14.00 -7.12
CA ASN A 41 -2.16 -14.75 -7.98
C ASN A 41 -2.46 -16.26 -7.97
N ASP A 42 -2.70 -16.84 -6.79
CA ASP A 42 -3.05 -18.25 -6.63
C ASP A 42 -4.41 -18.58 -7.29
N LYS A 43 -5.41 -17.69 -7.13
CA LYS A 43 -6.78 -17.89 -7.64
C LYS A 43 -6.87 -17.78 -9.15
N TYR A 44 -6.23 -16.76 -9.73
CA TYR A 44 -6.34 -16.44 -11.15
C TYR A 44 -5.19 -16.98 -12.01
N GLY A 45 -4.08 -17.41 -11.38
CA GLY A 45 -2.87 -17.80 -12.11
C GLY A 45 -2.26 -16.65 -12.91
N TRP A 46 -2.47 -15.41 -12.47
CA TRP A 46 -2.07 -14.19 -13.17
C TRP A 46 -1.14 -13.33 -12.30
N GLY A 47 -0.21 -12.62 -12.93
CA GLY A 47 0.75 -11.74 -12.24
C GLY A 47 1.98 -12.48 -11.70
N ASP A 48 2.76 -11.81 -10.85
CA ASP A 48 4.00 -12.37 -10.27
C ASP A 48 4.15 -11.98 -8.79
N PHE A 49 3.71 -12.87 -7.91
CA PHE A 49 3.83 -12.70 -6.47
C PHE A 49 5.29 -12.65 -5.98
N GLU A 50 6.17 -13.47 -6.55
CA GLU A 50 7.56 -13.54 -6.10
C GLU A 50 8.31 -12.26 -6.47
N LEU A 51 7.98 -11.62 -7.59
CA LEU A 51 8.50 -10.30 -7.94
C LEU A 51 8.19 -9.24 -6.87
N LEU A 52 6.91 -9.09 -6.47
CA LEU A 52 6.52 -8.09 -5.46
C LEU A 52 7.25 -8.35 -4.13
N LYS A 53 7.29 -9.61 -3.70
CA LYS A 53 8.00 -10.05 -2.50
C LYS A 53 9.50 -9.76 -2.56
N GLU A 54 10.14 -10.03 -3.70
CA GLU A 54 11.57 -9.74 -3.90
C GLU A 54 11.84 -8.24 -3.80
N VAL A 55 11.02 -7.41 -4.46
CA VAL A 55 11.14 -5.93 -4.40
C VAL A 55 11.05 -5.45 -2.96
N ILE A 56 9.99 -5.82 -2.23
CA ILE A 56 9.79 -5.44 -0.82
C ILE A 56 11.01 -5.82 0.04
N SER A 57 11.57 -7.01 -0.17
CA SER A 57 12.75 -7.49 0.56
C SER A 57 14.05 -6.75 0.22
N THR A 58 14.17 -6.22 -1.01
CA THR A 58 15.41 -5.65 -1.52
C THR A 58 15.61 -4.20 -1.06
N VAL A 59 14.53 -3.43 -0.93
CA VAL A 59 14.58 -1.98 -0.64
C VAL A 59 15.32 -1.65 0.66
N GLN A 60 15.26 -2.50 1.69
CA GLN A 60 15.90 -2.25 2.98
C GLN A 60 17.38 -2.65 3.01
N ASN A 61 17.79 -3.60 2.15
CA ASN A 61 19.08 -4.27 2.25
C ASN A 61 20.13 -3.74 1.26
N ARG A 62 19.74 -2.87 0.33
CA ARG A 62 20.59 -2.44 -0.77
C ARG A 62 20.31 -1.01 -1.20
N ILE A 63 21.38 -0.32 -1.57
CA ILE A 63 21.27 0.92 -2.34
C ILE A 63 21.03 0.53 -3.80
N LEU A 64 19.81 0.76 -4.28
CA LEU A 64 19.46 0.55 -5.68
C LEU A 64 19.94 1.71 -6.54
N LYS A 65 20.51 1.41 -7.71
CA LYS A 65 20.83 2.43 -8.71
C LYS A 65 19.54 2.91 -9.38
N PRO A 66 19.46 4.17 -9.85
CA PRO A 66 18.26 4.69 -10.52
C PRO A 66 17.79 3.83 -11.70
N THR A 67 18.71 3.23 -12.48
CA THR A 67 18.35 2.33 -13.58
C THR A 67 17.66 1.05 -13.08
N GLN A 68 18.11 0.51 -11.95
CA GLN A 68 17.51 -0.68 -11.35
C GLN A 68 16.11 -0.37 -10.81
N ILE A 69 15.92 0.78 -10.17
CA ILE A 69 14.60 1.23 -9.69
C ILE A 69 13.64 1.33 -10.88
N LYS A 70 14.05 1.98 -11.97
CA LYS A 70 13.25 2.10 -13.19
C LYS A 70 12.88 0.75 -13.80
N GLU A 71 13.83 -0.19 -13.86
CA GLU A 71 13.58 -1.55 -14.34
C GLU A 71 12.56 -2.28 -13.44
N LEU A 72 12.66 -2.13 -12.12
CA LEU A 72 11.71 -2.72 -11.18
C LEU A 72 10.32 -2.10 -11.33
N ILE A 73 10.22 -0.77 -11.49
CA ILE A 73 8.94 -0.09 -11.75
C ILE A 73 8.25 -0.71 -12.97
N HIS A 74 8.96 -0.82 -14.10
CA HIS A 74 8.40 -1.43 -15.30
C HIS A 74 7.96 -2.89 -15.12
N LYS A 75 8.71 -3.67 -14.32
CA LYS A 75 8.35 -5.07 -14.04
C LYS A 75 7.12 -5.18 -13.16
N VAL A 76 7.04 -4.37 -12.10
CA VAL A 76 5.89 -4.37 -11.19
C VAL A 76 4.65 -3.86 -11.92
N ASP A 77 4.76 -2.79 -12.71
CA ASP A 77 3.68 -2.25 -13.52
C ASP A 77 3.09 -3.29 -14.48
N ALA A 78 3.95 -4.10 -15.12
CA ALA A 78 3.52 -5.18 -16.00
C ALA A 78 2.75 -6.32 -15.30
N VAL A 79 2.78 -6.38 -13.96
CA VAL A 79 2.03 -7.34 -13.15
C VAL A 79 1.03 -6.65 -12.22
N THR A 80 0.76 -5.36 -12.43
CA THR A 80 -0.33 -4.63 -11.76
C THR A 80 -1.64 -4.96 -12.49
N PRO A 81 -2.65 -5.54 -11.81
CA PRO A 81 -3.89 -5.94 -12.47
C PRO A 81 -4.76 -4.73 -12.85
N ASP A 82 -5.46 -4.85 -13.98
CA ASP A 82 -6.63 -4.03 -14.28
C ASP A 82 -7.84 -4.66 -13.57
N THR A 83 -8.56 -3.89 -12.76
CA THR A 83 -9.68 -4.41 -11.98
C THR A 83 -10.88 -4.81 -12.84
N GLU A 84 -11.01 -4.25 -14.05
CA GLU A 84 -12.08 -4.60 -14.99
C GLU A 84 -11.99 -6.06 -15.47
N ASP A 85 -10.81 -6.68 -15.40
CA ASP A 85 -10.57 -8.04 -15.89
C ASP A 85 -11.02 -9.15 -14.91
N PHE A 86 -11.24 -8.84 -13.62
CA PHE A 86 -11.39 -9.87 -12.57
C PHE A 86 -12.78 -9.91 -11.90
N GLY A 87 -13.60 -8.86 -12.05
CA GLY A 87 -15.04 -8.89 -11.72
C GLY A 87 -15.42 -9.04 -10.23
N ASP A 88 -14.44 -9.16 -9.33
CA ASP A 88 -14.59 -9.18 -7.88
C ASP A 88 -13.54 -8.32 -7.16
N TYR A 89 -13.59 -8.28 -5.83
CA TYR A 89 -12.70 -7.43 -5.04
C TYR A 89 -11.23 -7.88 -5.06
N ASP A 90 -10.92 -9.13 -5.43
CA ASP A 90 -9.55 -9.63 -5.44
C ASP A 90 -8.66 -8.84 -6.41
N GLY A 91 -9.21 -8.39 -7.54
CA GLY A 91 -8.51 -7.50 -8.47
C GLY A 91 -8.13 -6.18 -7.81
N SER A 92 -9.05 -5.57 -7.04
CA SER A 92 -8.81 -4.32 -6.32
C SER A 92 -7.80 -4.50 -5.19
N TYR A 93 -7.84 -5.61 -4.45
CA TYR A 93 -6.86 -5.90 -3.41
C TYR A 93 -5.46 -6.09 -3.99
N ALA A 94 -5.35 -6.83 -5.10
CA ALA A 94 -4.10 -7.01 -5.80
C ALA A 94 -3.57 -5.71 -6.40
N LEU A 95 -4.45 -4.87 -6.98
CA LEU A 95 -4.09 -3.53 -7.46
C LEU A 95 -3.46 -2.71 -6.34
N ASN A 96 -4.12 -2.61 -5.18
CA ASN A 96 -3.62 -1.87 -4.03
C ASN A 96 -2.25 -2.39 -3.55
N ALA A 97 -2.05 -3.70 -3.55
CA ALA A 97 -0.76 -4.30 -3.19
C ALA A 97 0.36 -3.95 -4.18
N SER A 98 0.11 -4.04 -5.50
CA SER A 98 1.09 -3.67 -6.52
C SER A 98 1.36 -2.18 -6.56
N VAL A 99 0.34 -1.34 -6.41
CA VAL A 99 0.48 0.12 -6.37
C VAL A 99 1.29 0.55 -5.16
N ALA A 100 1.07 -0.03 -3.98
CA ALA A 100 1.89 0.28 -2.81
C ALA A 100 3.40 -0.02 -3.05
N VAL A 101 3.70 -1.10 -3.78
CA VAL A 101 5.08 -1.44 -4.16
C VAL A 101 5.64 -0.46 -5.21
N LEU A 102 4.84 -0.05 -6.19
CA LEU A 102 5.21 0.97 -7.18
C LEU A 102 5.53 2.32 -6.51
N GLU A 103 4.65 2.77 -5.62
CA GLU A 103 4.83 4.01 -4.86
C GLU A 103 6.08 3.95 -3.98
N LEU A 104 6.41 2.79 -3.39
CA LEU A 104 7.67 2.61 -2.67
C LEU A 104 8.88 2.79 -3.60
N LEU A 105 8.84 2.26 -4.82
CA LEU A 105 9.91 2.43 -5.80
C LEU A 105 10.02 3.89 -6.28
N GLU A 106 8.91 4.56 -6.52
CA GLU A 106 8.89 5.98 -6.90
C GLU A 106 9.43 6.89 -5.79
N TYR A 107 9.09 6.59 -4.53
CA TYR A 107 9.70 7.27 -3.37
C TYR A 107 11.23 7.15 -3.36
N LEU A 108 11.80 6.02 -3.76
CA LEU A 108 13.26 5.86 -3.84
C LEU A 108 13.89 6.68 -4.96
N THR A 109 13.09 7.12 -5.94
CA THR A 109 13.54 7.96 -7.05
C THR A 109 13.62 9.43 -6.64
N ASP A 110 12.58 9.98 -6.00
CA ASP A 110 12.46 11.42 -5.75
C ASP A 110 12.30 11.85 -4.28
N TYR A 111 12.09 10.89 -3.38
CA TYR A 111 11.90 11.07 -1.94
C TYR A 111 10.70 11.94 -1.55
N LYS A 112 9.68 12.08 -2.40
CA LYS A 112 8.46 12.81 -2.07
C LYS A 112 7.55 11.98 -1.17
N LEU A 113 7.11 12.57 -0.07
CA LEU A 113 6.22 11.92 0.90
C LEU A 113 4.81 11.64 0.35
N GLU A 114 4.43 12.23 -0.78
CA GLU A 114 3.18 11.92 -1.48
C GLU A 114 3.06 10.42 -1.80
N HIS A 115 4.15 9.79 -2.25
CA HIS A 115 4.21 8.35 -2.47
C HIS A 115 3.90 7.55 -1.20
N ILE A 116 4.38 8.01 -0.05
CA ILE A 116 4.13 7.35 1.25
C ILE A 116 2.67 7.51 1.69
N LEU A 117 2.05 8.65 1.37
CA LEU A 117 0.62 8.87 1.61
C LEU A 117 -0.24 7.98 0.72
N ASN A 118 0.16 7.76 -0.54
CA ASN A 118 -0.52 6.83 -1.44
C ASN A 118 -0.43 5.39 -0.92
N ILE A 119 0.72 4.95 -0.41
CA ILE A 119 0.87 3.65 0.26
C ILE A 119 -0.07 3.52 1.47
N SER A 120 -0.17 4.57 2.28
CA SER A 120 -1.12 4.64 3.39
C SER A 120 -2.57 4.46 2.91
N THR A 121 -2.92 5.07 1.78
CA THR A 121 -4.25 4.94 1.16
C THR A 121 -4.52 3.52 0.68
N CYS A 122 -3.56 2.85 0.03
CA CYS A 122 -3.75 1.48 -0.47
C CYS A 122 -4.21 0.50 0.63
N ILE A 123 -3.69 0.60 1.86
CA ILE A 123 -4.13 -0.27 2.96
C ILE A 123 -5.48 0.14 3.54
N THR A 124 -5.79 1.44 3.60
CA THR A 124 -7.12 1.88 4.06
C THR A 124 -8.21 1.52 3.06
N ASP A 125 -7.93 1.63 1.76
CA ASP A 125 -8.86 1.26 0.69
C ASP A 125 -9.06 -0.26 0.66
N THR A 126 -8.01 -1.04 0.91
CA THR A 126 -8.14 -2.50 1.05
C THR A 126 -9.06 -2.88 2.21
N ILE A 127 -8.91 -2.23 3.37
CA ILE A 127 -9.81 -2.45 4.52
C ILE A 127 -11.25 -2.01 4.19
N ASP A 128 -11.43 -0.87 3.52
CA ASP A 128 -12.75 -0.39 3.09
C ASP A 128 -13.44 -1.42 2.17
N PHE A 129 -12.71 -1.91 1.17
CA PHE A 129 -13.19 -2.95 0.27
C PHE A 129 -13.52 -4.26 1.00
N GLU A 130 -12.70 -4.72 1.96
CA GLU A 130 -13.02 -5.91 2.78
C GLU A 130 -14.29 -5.73 3.61
N LEU A 131 -14.49 -4.56 4.21
CA LEU A 131 -15.68 -4.27 5.01
C LEU A 131 -16.94 -4.22 4.13
N THR A 132 -16.82 -3.60 2.96
CA THR A 132 -17.90 -3.53 1.97
C THR A 132 -18.24 -4.91 1.41
N GLU A 133 -17.24 -5.75 1.13
CA GLU A 133 -17.46 -7.13 0.67
C GLU A 133 -18.21 -7.97 1.71
N GLN A 134 -17.90 -7.77 3.00
CA GLN A 134 -18.56 -8.47 4.12
C GLN A 134 -19.99 -7.97 4.38
N ASP A 135 -20.25 -6.69 4.15
CA ASP A 135 -21.57 -6.07 4.32
C ASP A 135 -21.84 -5.00 3.24
N LEU A 136 -22.54 -5.41 2.19
CA LEU A 136 -22.95 -4.53 1.07
C LEU A 136 -23.92 -3.42 1.48
N THR A 137 -24.43 -3.43 2.72
CA THR A 137 -25.33 -2.40 3.23
C THR A 137 -24.64 -1.30 4.03
N LEU A 138 -23.34 -1.46 4.32
CA LEU A 138 -22.56 -0.46 5.05
C LEU A 138 -22.56 0.86 4.28
N THR A 139 -22.98 1.94 4.95
CA THR A 139 -22.91 3.28 4.36
C THR A 139 -21.50 3.86 4.45
N ASN A 140 -21.18 4.83 3.59
CA ASN A 140 -19.90 5.54 3.68
C ASN A 140 -19.68 6.19 5.06
N GLU A 141 -20.74 6.66 5.73
CA GLU A 141 -20.64 7.22 7.08
C GLU A 141 -20.27 6.16 8.12
N GLU A 142 -20.82 4.94 7.99
CA GLU A 142 -20.47 3.83 8.86
C GLU A 142 -19.06 3.32 8.58
N LEU A 143 -18.63 3.25 7.32
CA LEU A 143 -17.29 2.85 6.90
C LEU A 143 -16.20 3.74 7.51
N ILE A 144 -16.33 5.06 7.38
CA ILE A 144 -15.31 6.00 7.91
C ILE A 144 -15.22 5.98 9.44
N ASN A 145 -16.28 5.51 10.12
CA ASN A 145 -16.34 5.37 11.57
C ASN A 145 -16.13 3.91 12.02
N HIS A 146 -15.88 2.98 11.10
CA HIS A 146 -15.77 1.57 11.41
C HIS A 146 -14.53 1.31 12.28
N PRO A 147 -14.63 0.53 13.37
CA PRO A 147 -13.52 0.32 14.30
C PRO A 147 -12.25 -0.21 13.65
N VAL A 148 -12.36 -1.06 12.62
CA VAL A 148 -11.21 -1.62 11.90
C VAL A 148 -10.42 -0.53 11.18
N LEU A 149 -11.12 0.36 10.46
CA LEU A 149 -10.48 1.47 9.75
C LEU A 149 -9.86 2.47 10.74
N ILE A 150 -10.59 2.85 11.79
CA ILE A 150 -10.08 3.75 12.84
C ILE A 150 -8.84 3.19 13.52
N ASN A 151 -8.81 1.88 13.79
CA ASN A 151 -7.64 1.21 14.36
C ASN A 151 -6.45 1.25 13.40
N GLU A 152 -6.66 1.07 12.09
CA GLU A 152 -5.56 1.20 11.12
C GLU A 152 -5.02 2.62 11.06
N LEU A 153 -5.89 3.63 10.96
CA LEU A 153 -5.46 5.04 10.95
C LEU A 153 -4.68 5.38 12.23
N THR A 154 -5.18 4.91 13.38
CA THR A 154 -4.49 5.08 14.67
C THR A 154 -3.13 4.39 14.66
N ARG A 155 -3.06 3.14 14.19
CA ARG A 155 -1.81 2.38 14.10
C ARG A 155 -0.77 3.12 13.26
N GLN A 156 -1.17 3.64 12.10
CA GLN A 156 -0.27 4.40 11.21
C GLN A 156 0.27 5.67 11.89
N LEU A 157 -0.56 6.39 12.64
CA LEU A 157 -0.10 7.54 13.43
C LEU A 157 0.83 7.11 14.57
N GLU A 158 0.55 6.02 15.28
CA GLU A 158 1.38 5.55 16.39
C GLU A 158 2.77 5.10 15.92
N VAL A 159 2.87 4.33 14.83
CA VAL A 159 4.17 3.85 14.32
C VAL A 159 5.04 4.98 13.76
N THR A 160 4.42 6.11 13.39
CA THR A 160 5.11 7.31 12.90
C THR A 160 5.37 8.35 13.99
N LYS A 161 4.87 8.14 15.22
CA LYS A 161 5.28 8.94 16.38
C LYS A 161 6.71 8.58 16.79
N ARG A 162 7.41 9.60 17.28
CA ARG A 162 8.80 9.50 17.75
C ARG A 162 8.88 8.80 19.09
#